data_AF-A0A433BAI9-F1
#
_entry.id   AF-A0A433BAI9-F1
#
_cell.length_a   1.000
_cell.length_b   1.000
_cell.length_c   1.000
_cell.angle_alpha   90.00
_cell.angle_beta   90.00
_cell.angle_gamma   90.00
#
_symmetry.space_group_name_H-M   'P 1'
#
loop_
_entity.id
_entity.type
_entity.pdbx_description
1 polymer ?
#
loop_
_entity_poly.entity_id
_entity_poly.type
_entity_poly.pdbx_seq_one_letter_code
_entity_poly.pdbx_strand_id
1 'polypeptide(L)'
;MLPLCSSGCADGPGPGTAPGGDAPDQQVFPEAFWGLDPLFWLHVKLFIADILALQRHPRGPVDDGSATIPCAHWQNVSPLLELGTLVRMSGKVGQWRDQWQITVYNIDAIDDLNTEMLHWLEILSLKRAVYDKPFVLPPAMQEKATELEQSLSVTDLADDVGKVGVARFDFDALDPSETNEAAFKQAIMQHVEDSGMTEFLYTAMRSSPEMENRAKKVLLYQVR
;
A
#
# COMPACT_ATOMS: atom_id res chain seq x y z
N MET A 1 50.88 -44.89 -49.19
CA MET A 1 49.98 -44.63 -50.33
C MET A 1 48.69 -44.06 -49.76
N LEU A 2 48.54 -42.73 -49.83
CA LEU A 2 47.27 -41.99 -49.67
C LEU A 2 46.37 -42.24 -50.91
N PRO A 3 45.03 -42.02 -50.92
CA PRO A 3 44.31 -40.76 -50.54
C PRO A 3 43.05 -40.99 -49.66
N LEU A 4 42.50 -40.05 -48.87
CA LEU A 4 42.08 -38.63 -49.01
C LEU A 4 40.87 -38.37 -49.93
N CYS A 5 39.70 -38.16 -49.30
CA CYS A 5 38.58 -37.27 -49.69
C CYS A 5 37.81 -37.00 -48.37
N SER A 6 37.79 -35.85 -47.69
CA SER A 6 37.50 -34.44 -48.01
C SER A 6 36.01 -34.10 -48.13
N SER A 7 35.38 -33.78 -46.99
CA SER A 7 34.31 -32.78 -46.77
C SER A 7 33.94 -32.87 -45.29
N GLY A 8 33.66 -31.84 -44.50
CA GLY A 8 33.46 -30.41 -44.67
C GLY A 8 32.82 -29.99 -43.34
N CYS A 9 33.34 -28.94 -42.69
CA CYS A 9 32.84 -28.47 -41.41
C CYS A 9 31.36 -28.06 -41.50
N ALA A 10 30.57 -28.44 -40.50
CA ALA A 10 29.37 -27.71 -40.13
C ALA A 10 29.19 -27.86 -38.61
N ASP A 11 29.61 -26.82 -37.89
CA ASP A 11 29.26 -26.59 -36.50
C ASP A 11 27.73 -26.65 -36.35
N GLY A 12 27.25 -27.63 -35.60
CA GLY A 12 25.85 -27.71 -35.23
C GLY A 12 25.50 -26.51 -34.32
N PRO A 13 24.35 -25.84 -34.53
CA PRO A 13 23.98 -24.70 -33.71
C PRO A 13 23.78 -25.19 -32.27
N GLY A 14 24.40 -24.47 -31.32
CA GLY A 14 24.24 -24.69 -29.89
C GLY A 14 22.77 -24.62 -29.46
N PRO A 15 22.45 -25.09 -28.24
CA PRO A 15 21.08 -25.09 -27.75
C PRO A 15 20.56 -23.66 -27.77
N GLY A 16 19.64 -23.41 -28.70
CA GLY A 16 19.00 -22.12 -28.87
C GLY A 16 18.33 -21.73 -27.56
N THR A 17 18.76 -20.60 -27.03
CA THR A 17 18.04 -19.84 -26.03
C THR A 17 16.62 -19.65 -26.56
N ALA A 18 15.66 -20.36 -25.98
CA ALA A 18 14.26 -20.07 -26.22
C ALA A 18 14.05 -18.58 -25.89
N PRO A 19 13.38 -17.80 -26.75
CA PRO A 19 13.00 -16.44 -26.38
C PRO A 19 12.18 -16.56 -25.10
N GLY A 20 12.61 -15.86 -24.06
CA GLY A 20 11.87 -15.74 -22.82
C GLY A 20 10.44 -15.39 -23.18
N GLY A 21 9.49 -16.26 -22.86
CA GLY A 21 8.10 -15.86 -22.85
C GLY A 21 8.02 -14.75 -21.83
N ASP A 22 7.79 -13.53 -22.31
CA ASP A 22 7.39 -12.41 -21.47
C ASP A 22 6.27 -12.94 -20.59
N ALA A 23 6.49 -12.88 -19.26
CA ALA A 23 5.42 -13.07 -18.32
C ALA A 23 4.27 -12.13 -18.76
N PRO A 24 3.01 -12.58 -18.75
CA PRO A 24 1.91 -11.75 -19.22
C PRO A 24 2.01 -10.40 -18.51
N ASP A 25 2.04 -9.31 -19.28
CA ASP A 25 2.09 -7.94 -18.77
C ASP A 25 1.05 -7.80 -17.67
N GLN A 26 1.52 -7.84 -16.42
CA GLN A 26 0.65 -7.78 -15.27
C GLN A 26 0.24 -6.31 -15.18
N GLN A 27 -0.96 -6.00 -15.68
CA GLN A 27 -1.46 -4.64 -15.73
C GLN A 27 -1.49 -4.06 -14.31
N VAL A 28 -0.52 -3.20 -14.01
CA VAL A 28 -0.44 -2.52 -12.71
C VAL A 28 -1.39 -1.34 -12.76
N PHE A 29 -2.42 -1.38 -11.92
CA PHE A 29 -3.36 -0.26 -11.79
C PHE A 29 -2.81 0.77 -10.80
N PRO A 30 -2.94 2.08 -11.10
CA PRO A 30 -2.74 3.15 -10.14
C PRO A 30 -3.49 2.93 -8.81
N GLU A 31 -2.95 3.42 -7.70
CA GLU A 31 -3.51 3.22 -6.35
C GLU A 31 -4.96 3.71 -6.23
N ALA A 32 -5.30 4.78 -6.95
CA ALA A 32 -6.66 5.33 -7.01
C ALA A 32 -7.71 4.30 -7.49
N PHE A 33 -7.29 3.26 -8.21
CA PHE A 33 -8.17 2.24 -8.76
C PHE A 33 -8.17 0.92 -8.01
N TRP A 34 -7.35 0.76 -6.98
CA TRP A 34 -7.30 -0.49 -6.22
C TRP A 34 -8.66 -0.84 -5.62
N GLY A 35 -9.42 0.17 -5.17
CA GLY A 35 -10.78 -0.02 -4.65
C GLY A 35 -11.82 -0.48 -5.68
N LEU A 36 -11.49 -0.50 -6.98
CA LEU A 36 -12.38 -1.01 -8.03
C LEU A 36 -12.29 -2.53 -8.18
N ASP A 37 -11.19 -3.15 -7.74
CA ASP A 37 -11.07 -4.60 -7.69
C ASP A 37 -11.89 -5.12 -6.49
N PRO A 38 -12.86 -6.03 -6.70
CA PRO A 38 -13.62 -6.63 -5.62
C PRO A 38 -12.74 -7.31 -4.56
N LEU A 39 -11.55 -7.81 -4.94
CA LEU A 39 -10.62 -8.47 -4.01
C LEU A 39 -10.04 -7.49 -2.97
N PHE A 40 -9.97 -6.19 -3.28
CA PHE A 40 -9.42 -5.18 -2.36
C PHE A 40 -10.19 -5.09 -1.04
N TRP A 41 -11.49 -5.35 -1.07
CA TRP A 41 -12.37 -5.23 0.09
C TRP A 41 -12.59 -6.54 0.84
N LEU A 42 -11.99 -7.64 0.39
CA LEU A 42 -12.26 -8.99 0.88
C LEU A 42 -11.08 -9.56 1.68
N HIS A 43 -11.41 -10.46 2.60
CA HIS A 43 -10.44 -11.36 3.21
C HIS A 43 -10.10 -12.48 2.23
N VAL A 44 -9.10 -12.24 1.39
CA VAL A 44 -8.61 -13.19 0.40
C VAL A 44 -7.91 -14.37 1.10
N LYS A 45 -8.18 -15.60 0.64
CA LYS A 45 -7.54 -16.82 1.15
C LYS A 45 -6.32 -17.12 0.30
N LEU A 46 -5.13 -17.13 0.90
CA LEU A 46 -3.87 -17.33 0.19
C LEU A 46 -3.02 -18.36 0.93
N PHE A 47 -2.14 -19.02 0.19
CA PHE A 47 -1.01 -19.72 0.79
C PHE A 47 0.01 -18.72 1.33
N ILE A 48 0.69 -19.07 2.41
CA ILE A 48 1.74 -18.25 3.01
C ILE A 48 2.90 -18.04 2.02
N ALA A 49 3.24 -19.07 1.22
CA ALA A 49 4.22 -18.93 0.15
C ALA A 49 3.82 -17.85 -0.86
N ASP A 50 2.53 -17.77 -1.22
CA ASP A 50 2.02 -16.75 -2.14
C ASP A 50 2.10 -15.35 -1.50
N ILE A 51 1.86 -15.22 -0.20
CA ILE A 51 2.04 -13.95 0.53
C ILE A 51 3.51 -13.53 0.54
N LEU A 52 4.44 -14.46 0.82
CA LEU A 52 5.87 -14.15 0.87
C LEU A 52 6.50 -13.92 -0.51
N ALA A 53 5.91 -14.48 -1.56
CA ALA A 53 6.27 -14.18 -2.94
C ALA A 53 5.99 -12.71 -3.31
N LEU A 54 5.21 -11.99 -2.51
CA LEU A 54 5.02 -10.54 -2.61
C LEU A 54 6.25 -9.71 -2.12
N GLN A 55 7.38 -10.36 -1.75
CA GLN A 55 8.72 -9.85 -1.35
C GLN A 55 8.81 -9.02 -0.05
N ARG A 56 9.62 -9.24 1.02
CA ARG A 56 10.59 -10.25 1.51
C ARG A 56 10.87 -10.02 3.03
N HIS A 57 11.06 -11.09 3.82
CA HIS A 57 11.83 -11.24 5.12
C HIS A 57 11.18 -10.93 6.52
N PRO A 58 11.72 -11.28 7.73
CA PRO A 58 11.00 -12.19 8.67
C PRO A 58 11.09 -11.95 10.22
N ARG A 59 10.04 -12.24 11.03
CA ARG A 59 10.19 -12.71 12.45
C ARG A 59 8.97 -13.43 13.06
N GLY A 60 9.00 -14.77 13.15
CA GLY A 60 8.23 -15.61 14.09
C GLY A 60 6.95 -16.25 13.55
N PRO A 61 6.98 -17.47 12.96
CA PRO A 61 6.07 -17.73 11.86
C PRO A 61 4.91 -18.72 12.12
N VAL A 62 3.83 -18.53 11.36
CA VAL A 62 2.73 -19.47 11.09
C VAL A 62 3.12 -20.26 9.86
N ASP A 63 2.94 -21.58 9.89
CA ASP A 63 3.25 -22.50 8.80
C ASP A 63 1.95 -23.13 8.29
N ASP A 64 1.66 -23.00 7.00
CA ASP A 64 0.52 -23.64 6.33
C ASP A 64 0.96 -24.82 5.43
N GLY A 65 2.22 -25.26 5.57
CA GLY A 65 2.86 -26.27 4.74
C GLY A 65 3.47 -25.72 3.44
N SER A 66 3.23 -24.45 3.11
CA SER A 66 3.79 -23.79 1.92
C SER A 66 4.97 -22.89 2.26
N ALA A 67 4.89 -22.14 3.37
CA ALA A 67 5.97 -21.34 3.94
C ALA A 67 5.59 -20.84 5.33
N THR A 68 6.45 -20.01 5.93
CA THR A 68 6.26 -19.55 7.32
C THR A 68 6.26 -18.01 7.42
N ILE A 69 5.21 -17.38 7.97
CA ILE A 69 5.06 -15.90 8.08
C ILE A 69 4.68 -15.45 9.49
N PRO A 70 5.23 -14.35 10.01
CA PRO A 70 4.90 -13.97 11.36
C PRO A 70 3.59 -13.24 11.57
N CYS A 71 3.08 -13.39 12.80
CA CYS A 71 1.79 -12.86 13.19
C CYS A 71 1.89 -12.06 14.48
N ALA A 72 1.41 -10.81 14.42
CA ALA A 72 1.31 -9.93 15.56
C ALA A 72 -0.14 -9.86 16.01
N HIS A 73 -0.44 -10.47 17.15
CA HIS A 73 -1.77 -10.45 17.77
C HIS A 73 -1.78 -9.47 18.94
N TRP A 74 -2.44 -8.33 18.77
CA TRP A 74 -2.46 -7.26 19.75
C TRP A 74 -3.72 -7.36 20.62
N GLN A 75 -3.69 -8.22 21.63
CA GLN A 75 -4.74 -8.32 22.65
C GLN A 75 -4.16 -8.26 24.06
N ASN A 76 -4.93 -7.67 24.98
CA ASN A 76 -4.56 -7.63 26.41
C ASN A 76 -4.57 -9.02 27.07
N VAL A 77 -5.26 -9.98 26.44
CA VAL A 77 -5.33 -11.38 26.88
C VAL A 77 -4.97 -12.23 25.67
N SER A 78 -3.80 -12.86 25.70
CA SER A 78 -3.41 -13.82 24.67
C SER A 78 -4.18 -15.13 24.93
N PRO A 79 -4.90 -15.70 23.94
CA PRO A 79 -5.32 -17.09 24.09
C PRO A 79 -4.05 -17.95 24.28
N LEU A 80 -4.06 -18.85 25.26
CA LEU A 80 -3.01 -19.86 25.40
C LEU A 80 -3.12 -20.82 24.22
N LEU A 81 -2.46 -20.48 23.12
CA LEU A 81 -2.29 -21.37 21.98
C LEU A 81 -0.99 -22.13 22.19
N GLU A 82 -1.09 -23.45 22.27
CA GLU A 82 0.07 -24.31 22.38
C GLU A 82 0.73 -24.47 21.00
N LEU A 83 2.04 -24.73 21.00
CA LEU A 83 2.74 -25.04 19.76
C LEU A 83 2.14 -26.31 19.14
N GLY A 84 1.82 -26.24 17.85
CA GLY A 84 1.16 -27.33 17.13
C GLY A 84 -0.36 -27.25 17.09
N THR A 85 -0.99 -26.26 17.73
CA THR A 85 -2.42 -26.00 17.54
C THR A 85 -2.67 -25.51 16.11
N LEU A 86 -3.55 -26.20 15.39
CA LEU A 86 -4.07 -25.74 14.09
C LEU A 86 -4.99 -24.54 14.34
N VAL A 87 -4.75 -23.43 13.65
CA VAL A 87 -5.52 -22.20 13.81
C VAL A 87 -6.01 -21.67 12.48
N ARG A 88 -7.20 -21.08 12.48
CA ARG A 88 -7.68 -20.22 11.41
C ARG A 88 -7.42 -18.79 11.83
N MET A 89 -6.77 -18.01 10.97
CA MET A 89 -6.57 -16.60 11.23
C MET A 89 -6.94 -15.70 10.07
N SER A 90 -7.29 -14.48 10.40
CA SER A 90 -7.53 -13.40 9.46
C SER A 90 -6.88 -12.13 9.97
N GLY A 91 -6.36 -11.32 9.06
CA GLY A 91 -5.63 -10.12 9.43
C GLY A 91 -5.21 -9.32 8.23
N LYS A 92 -4.54 -8.21 8.50
CA LYS A 92 -3.90 -7.40 7.48
C LYS A 92 -2.45 -7.79 7.35
N VAL A 93 -2.08 -8.16 6.13
CA VAL A 93 -0.70 -8.35 5.74
C VAL A 93 -0.04 -6.97 5.64
N GLY A 94 1.11 -6.78 6.28
CA GLY A 94 1.88 -5.54 6.21
C GLY A 94 3.35 -5.77 6.55
N GLN A 95 4.17 -4.74 6.32
CA GLN A 95 5.59 -4.80 6.61
C GLN A 95 5.93 -3.98 7.85
N TRP A 96 6.74 -4.53 8.73
CA TRP A 96 7.27 -3.85 9.92
C TRP A 96 8.76 -4.15 10.05
N ARG A 97 9.59 -3.11 10.10
CA ARG A 97 11.07 -3.23 10.18
C ARG A 97 11.65 -4.15 9.10
N ASP A 98 11.20 -3.95 7.87
CA ASP A 98 11.57 -4.76 6.70
C ASP A 98 11.14 -6.22 6.79
N GLN A 99 10.13 -6.51 7.62
CA GLN A 99 9.61 -7.87 7.79
C GLN A 99 8.12 -7.95 7.54
N TRP A 100 7.70 -8.86 6.67
CA TRP A 100 6.27 -9.14 6.48
C TRP A 100 5.70 -9.78 7.72
N GLN A 101 4.55 -9.29 8.13
CA GLN A 101 3.79 -9.83 9.23
C GLN A 101 2.29 -9.68 8.96
N ILE A 102 1.51 -10.54 9.59
CA ILE A 102 0.06 -10.44 9.63
C ILE A 102 -0.31 -9.79 10.96
N THR A 103 -0.93 -8.61 10.89
CA THR A 103 -1.61 -8.04 12.05
C THR A 103 -2.93 -8.77 12.20
N VAL A 104 -3.02 -9.62 13.22
CA VAL A 104 -4.15 -10.53 13.41
C VAL A 104 -5.37 -9.75 13.91
N TYR A 105 -6.49 -9.94 13.24
CA TYR A 105 -7.80 -9.43 13.67
C TYR A 105 -8.58 -10.50 14.41
N ASN A 106 -8.63 -11.71 13.86
CA ASN A 106 -9.31 -12.86 14.46
C ASN A 106 -8.42 -14.10 14.34
N ILE A 107 -8.44 -14.91 15.39
CA ILE A 107 -7.75 -16.20 15.46
C ILE A 107 -8.64 -17.20 16.21
N ASP A 108 -8.91 -18.34 15.58
CA ASP A 108 -9.72 -19.43 16.12
C ASP A 108 -8.90 -20.73 16.11
N ALA A 109 -8.94 -21.51 17.18
CA ALA A 109 -8.42 -22.88 17.16
C ALA A 109 -9.34 -23.77 16.31
N ILE A 110 -8.74 -24.70 15.57
CA ILE A 110 -9.45 -25.66 14.73
C ILE A 110 -9.25 -27.06 15.29
N ASP A 111 -10.35 -27.75 15.56
CA ASP A 111 -10.33 -29.13 16.08
C ASP A 111 -10.36 -30.19 14.97
N ASP A 112 -11.05 -29.93 13.84
CA ASP A 112 -11.18 -30.87 12.73
C ASP A 112 -10.04 -30.71 11.71
N LEU A 113 -9.19 -31.73 11.64
CA LEU A 113 -8.05 -31.82 10.73
C LEU A 113 -8.45 -31.77 9.25
N ASN A 114 -9.67 -32.21 8.89
CA ASN A 114 -10.12 -32.13 7.50
C ASN A 114 -10.26 -30.68 7.02
N THR A 115 -10.43 -29.73 7.95
CA THR A 115 -10.53 -28.29 7.66
C THR A 115 -9.29 -27.79 6.94
N GLU A 116 -8.09 -28.26 7.31
CA GLU A 116 -6.83 -27.86 6.66
C GLU A 116 -6.78 -28.32 5.20
N MET A 117 -7.10 -29.60 4.96
CA MET A 117 -7.16 -30.16 3.61
C MET A 117 -8.20 -29.46 2.73
N LEU A 118 -9.38 -29.19 3.27
CA LEU A 118 -10.44 -28.47 2.56
C LEU A 118 -10.03 -27.02 2.29
N HIS A 119 -9.30 -26.38 3.21
CA HIS A 119 -8.77 -25.04 3.02
C HIS A 119 -7.76 -24.98 1.86
N TRP A 120 -6.84 -25.95 1.77
CA TRP A 120 -5.90 -26.03 0.66
C TRP A 120 -6.61 -26.21 -0.69
N LEU A 121 -7.59 -27.11 -0.76
CA LEU A 121 -8.39 -27.33 -1.98
C LEU A 121 -9.16 -26.07 -2.39
N GLU A 122 -9.69 -25.34 -1.42
CA GLU A 122 -10.38 -24.08 -1.65
C GLU A 122 -9.42 -23.01 -2.21
N ILE A 123 -8.24 -22.82 -1.61
CA ILE A 123 -7.24 -21.87 -2.10
C ILE A 123 -6.82 -22.22 -3.53
N LEU A 124 -6.55 -23.50 -3.82
CA LEU A 124 -6.19 -23.95 -5.17
C LEU A 124 -7.30 -23.66 -6.19
N SER A 125 -8.57 -23.88 -5.79
CA SER A 125 -9.73 -23.56 -6.61
C SER A 125 -9.83 -22.05 -6.88
N LEU A 126 -9.71 -21.23 -5.83
CA LEU A 126 -9.78 -19.77 -5.91
C LEU A 126 -8.62 -19.18 -6.73
N LYS A 127 -7.41 -19.70 -6.56
CA LYS A 127 -6.23 -19.30 -7.32
C LYS A 127 -6.47 -19.48 -8.82
N ARG A 128 -6.91 -20.67 -9.23
CA ARG A 128 -7.21 -20.98 -10.63
C ARG A 128 -8.43 -20.22 -11.18
N ALA A 129 -9.47 -20.07 -10.37
CA ALA A 129 -10.75 -19.51 -10.83
C ALA A 129 -10.77 -17.97 -10.83
N VAL A 130 -10.01 -17.34 -9.94
CA VAL A 130 -10.07 -15.90 -9.65
C VAL A 130 -8.69 -15.26 -9.65
N TYR A 131 -7.75 -15.68 -8.79
CA TYR A 131 -6.53 -14.89 -8.51
C TYR A 131 -5.51 -14.88 -9.65
N ASP A 132 -5.38 -15.98 -10.39
CA ASP A 132 -4.44 -16.08 -11.53
C ASP A 132 -4.95 -15.35 -12.78
N LYS A 133 -6.19 -14.82 -12.76
CA LYS A 133 -6.76 -14.07 -13.87
C LYS A 133 -6.51 -12.58 -13.67
N PRO A 134 -6.05 -11.84 -14.70
CA PRO A 134 -5.88 -10.40 -14.58
C PRO A 134 -7.23 -9.74 -14.32
N PHE A 135 -7.24 -8.78 -13.41
CA PHE A 135 -8.40 -7.92 -13.20
C PHE A 135 -8.61 -7.04 -14.44
N VAL A 136 -9.81 -7.09 -15.02
CA VAL A 136 -10.17 -6.29 -16.19
C VAL A 136 -11.30 -5.34 -15.79
N LEU A 137 -11.04 -4.04 -15.91
CA LEU A 137 -12.04 -3.02 -15.61
C LEU A 137 -13.18 -3.09 -16.65
N PRO A 138 -14.45 -3.15 -16.23
CA PRO A 138 -15.56 -3.06 -17.17
C PRO A 138 -15.51 -1.74 -17.96
N PRO A 139 -15.82 -1.72 -19.27
CA PRO A 139 -15.71 -0.53 -20.11
C PRO A 139 -16.46 0.70 -19.55
N ALA A 140 -17.65 0.49 -18.98
CA ALA A 140 -18.46 1.55 -18.38
C ALA A 140 -17.81 2.22 -17.14
N MET A 141 -16.88 1.54 -16.47
CA MET A 141 -16.12 2.10 -15.35
C MET A 141 -14.81 2.72 -15.80
N GLN A 142 -14.26 2.27 -16.94
CA GLN A 142 -13.00 2.76 -17.49
C GLN A 142 -13.11 4.20 -17.97
N GLU A 143 -14.24 4.58 -18.58
CA GLU A 143 -14.53 5.97 -18.95
C GLU A 143 -14.51 6.88 -17.73
N LYS A 144 -15.24 6.51 -16.67
CA LYS A 144 -15.30 7.27 -15.41
C LYS A 144 -13.97 7.34 -14.67
N ALA A 145 -13.22 6.24 -14.69
CA ALA A 145 -11.89 6.17 -14.11
C ALA A 145 -10.93 7.16 -14.81
N THR A 146 -11.00 7.22 -16.15
CA THR A 146 -10.20 8.14 -16.97
C THR A 146 -10.62 9.59 -16.75
N GLU A 147 -11.92 9.87 -16.64
CA GLU A 147 -12.45 11.20 -16.28
C GLU A 147 -11.96 11.66 -14.89
N LEU A 148 -11.94 10.75 -13.91
CA LEU A 148 -11.42 11.04 -12.57
C LEU A 148 -9.92 11.32 -12.59
N GLU A 149 -9.12 10.54 -13.30
CA GLU A 149 -7.68 10.81 -13.49
C GLU A 149 -7.44 12.17 -14.15
N GLN A 150 -8.24 12.52 -15.15
CA GLN A 150 -8.20 13.84 -15.78
C GLN A 150 -8.57 14.95 -14.78
N SER A 151 -9.54 14.72 -13.88
CA SER A 151 -9.87 15.70 -12.83
C SER A 151 -8.78 15.85 -11.75
N LEU A 152 -8.08 14.75 -11.42
CA LEU A 152 -7.01 14.72 -10.42
C LEU A 152 -5.74 15.40 -10.96
N SER A 153 -5.40 15.18 -12.23
CA SER A 153 -4.26 15.82 -12.90
C SER A 153 -4.41 17.33 -13.12
N VAL A 154 -5.63 17.89 -13.04
CA VAL A 154 -5.86 19.35 -13.12
C VAL A 154 -5.41 20.10 -11.85
N THR A 155 -5.04 19.39 -10.78
CA THR A 155 -4.50 20.03 -9.56
C THR A 155 -2.98 20.30 -9.58
N ASP A 156 -2.26 19.90 -10.62
CA ASP A 156 -0.83 20.20 -10.82
C ASP A 156 -0.56 21.50 -11.60
N LEU A 157 -1.30 22.58 -11.30
CA LEU A 157 -0.84 23.94 -11.62
C LEU A 157 0.07 24.49 -10.51
N ALA A 158 0.96 23.65 -9.97
CA ALA A 158 2.05 24.06 -9.09
C ALA A 158 3.26 24.66 -9.85
N ASP A 159 3.19 24.77 -11.19
CA ASP A 159 4.27 25.33 -12.02
C ASP A 159 4.08 26.81 -12.43
N ASP A 160 3.13 27.53 -11.83
CA ASP A 160 3.04 29.01 -11.96
C ASP A 160 3.16 29.75 -10.61
N VAL A 161 3.85 29.17 -9.62
CA VAL A 161 4.27 29.86 -8.38
C VAL A 161 5.54 30.66 -8.65
N GLY A 162 5.49 31.46 -9.71
CA GLY A 162 6.63 32.18 -10.24
C GLY A 162 6.25 33.55 -10.80
N LYS A 163 5.21 34.22 -10.26
CA LYS A 163 4.97 35.70 -10.30
C LYS A 163 3.52 36.07 -9.93
N VAL A 164 3.09 35.82 -8.70
CA VAL A 164 2.09 36.71 -8.08
C VAL A 164 2.58 37.00 -6.68
N GLY A 165 3.08 38.23 -6.47
CA GLY A 165 3.41 38.72 -5.14
C GLY A 165 2.13 38.87 -4.32
N VAL A 166 1.66 37.76 -3.74
CA VAL A 166 0.68 37.80 -2.67
C VAL A 166 1.41 38.37 -1.47
N ALA A 167 0.97 39.54 -1.00
CA ALA A 167 1.53 40.16 0.19
C ALA A 167 1.52 39.13 1.33
N ARG A 168 2.69 38.89 1.93
CA ARG A 168 2.88 38.01 3.09
C ARG A 168 1.81 38.36 4.12
N PHE A 169 0.94 37.42 4.47
CA PHE A 169 -0.10 37.65 5.46
C PHE A 169 0.55 37.75 6.85
N ASP A 170 0.52 38.95 7.43
CA ASP A 170 1.11 39.21 8.75
C ASP A 170 0.03 39.09 9.82
N PHE A 171 -0.15 37.87 10.32
CA PHE A 171 -1.11 37.57 11.38
C PHE A 171 -0.82 38.37 12.67
N ASP A 172 0.44 38.71 12.94
CA ASP A 172 0.82 39.39 14.17
C ASP A 172 0.51 40.90 14.15
N ALA A 173 0.27 41.45 12.96
CA ALA A 173 -0.15 42.83 12.75
C ALA A 173 -1.69 43.03 12.69
N LEU A 174 -2.48 41.95 12.82
CA LEU A 174 -3.94 42.03 12.78
C LEU A 174 -4.51 42.70 14.02
N ASP A 175 -5.57 43.48 13.81
CA ASP A 175 -6.35 44.05 14.90
C ASP A 175 -7.14 42.96 15.66
N PRO A 176 -7.48 43.16 16.94
CA PRO A 176 -8.22 42.19 17.75
C PRO A 176 -9.57 41.77 17.14
N SER A 177 -10.24 42.64 16.38
CA SER A 177 -11.50 42.34 15.69
C SER A 177 -11.33 41.45 14.46
N GLU A 178 -10.13 41.42 13.88
CA GLU A 178 -9.80 40.64 12.68
C GLU A 178 -9.12 39.31 13.03
N THR A 179 -8.73 39.15 14.30
CA THR A 179 -8.09 37.95 14.83
C THR A 179 -9.12 36.84 15.11
N ASN A 180 -9.65 36.26 14.02
CA ASN A 180 -10.69 35.23 14.04
C ASN A 180 -10.19 33.86 13.53
N GLU A 181 -11.06 32.86 13.53
CA GLU A 181 -10.73 31.50 13.08
C GLU A 181 -10.33 31.44 11.59
N ALA A 182 -10.90 32.31 10.75
CA ALA A 182 -10.56 32.38 9.33
C ALA A 182 -9.14 32.93 9.11
N ALA A 183 -8.76 33.96 9.87
CA ALA A 183 -7.39 34.49 9.89
C ALA A 183 -6.39 33.44 10.39
N PHE A 184 -6.76 32.65 11.39
CA PHE A 184 -5.91 31.56 11.87
C PHE A 184 -5.73 30.44 10.84
N LYS A 185 -6.79 30.09 10.11
CA LYS A 185 -6.73 29.13 9.01
C LYS A 185 -5.76 29.60 7.90
N GLN A 186 -5.81 30.89 7.54
CA GLN A 186 -4.86 31.47 6.58
C GLN A 186 -3.41 31.41 7.10
N ALA A 187 -3.19 31.71 8.38
CA ALA A 187 -1.87 31.61 9.01
C ALA A 187 -1.32 30.17 9.03
N ILE A 188 -2.18 29.16 9.19
CA ILE A 188 -1.79 27.74 9.11
C ILE A 188 -1.36 27.39 7.69
N MET A 189 -2.15 27.75 6.68
CA MET A 189 -1.84 27.46 5.27
C MET A 189 -0.48 28.05 4.87
N GLN A 190 -0.24 29.31 5.27
CA GLN A 190 1.03 29.99 5.01
C GLN A 190 2.22 29.33 5.76
N HIS A 191 2.02 28.86 6.99
CA HIS A 191 3.09 28.18 7.73
C HIS A 191 3.47 26.84 7.11
N VAL A 192 2.50 26.12 6.55
CA VAL A 192 2.71 24.87 5.81
C VAL A 192 3.53 25.13 4.54
N GLU A 193 3.19 26.21 3.82
CA GLU A 193 3.93 26.67 2.63
C GLU A 193 5.36 27.11 2.96
N ASP A 194 5.54 27.98 3.97
CA ASP A 194 6.86 28.49 4.40
C ASP A 194 7.77 27.37 4.92
N SER A 195 7.20 26.35 5.56
CA SER A 195 7.95 25.22 6.13
C SER A 195 8.22 24.11 5.10
N GLY A 196 7.67 24.20 3.89
CA GLY A 196 7.81 23.19 2.85
C GLY A 196 7.29 21.81 3.27
N MET A 197 6.25 21.76 4.12
CA MET A 197 5.72 20.48 4.60
C MET A 197 4.93 19.78 3.49
N THR A 198 5.42 18.63 3.04
CA THR A 198 4.74 17.78 2.05
C THR A 198 3.61 16.95 2.67
N GLU A 199 3.62 16.77 3.99
CA GLU A 199 2.60 16.03 4.74
C GLU A 199 2.07 16.84 5.93
N PHE A 200 0.74 16.84 6.10
CA PHE A 200 0.07 17.56 7.19
C PHE A 200 0.09 16.75 8.49
N LEU A 201 1.24 16.75 9.18
CA LEU A 201 1.41 16.07 10.47
C LEU A 201 0.92 16.97 11.62
N TYR A 202 -0.14 16.54 12.30
CA TYR A 202 -0.73 17.24 13.44
C TYR A 202 0.29 17.59 14.54
N THR A 203 1.25 16.70 14.79
CA THR A 203 2.30 16.88 15.80
C THR A 203 3.22 18.05 15.48
N ALA A 204 3.59 18.23 14.20
CA ALA A 204 4.49 19.28 13.76
C ALA A 204 3.87 20.67 13.95
N MET A 205 2.57 20.79 13.64
CA MET A 205 1.79 22.01 13.86
C MET A 205 1.67 22.38 15.34
N ARG A 206 1.49 21.39 16.21
CA ARG A 206 1.37 21.61 17.66
C ARG A 206 2.69 21.97 18.33
N SER A 207 3.81 21.44 17.82
CA SER A 207 5.14 21.72 18.37
C SER A 207 5.68 23.08 17.94
N SER A 208 5.08 23.73 16.94
CA SER A 208 5.48 25.05 16.45
C SER A 208 5.08 26.14 17.44
N PRO A 209 6.04 26.85 18.06
CA PRO A 209 5.73 27.91 19.03
C PRO A 209 4.95 29.07 18.39
N GLU A 210 5.17 29.32 17.10
CA GLU A 210 4.46 30.35 16.34
C GLU A 210 2.97 30.03 16.22
N MET A 211 2.63 28.80 15.85
CA MET A 211 1.23 28.36 15.72
C MET A 211 0.52 28.32 17.07
N GLU A 212 1.22 27.90 18.13
CA GLU A 212 0.67 27.91 19.49
C GLU A 212 0.33 29.33 19.96
N ASN A 213 1.21 30.31 19.70
CA ASN A 213 0.99 31.70 20.06
C ASN A 213 -0.16 32.34 19.28
N ARG A 214 -0.26 32.05 17.97
CA ARG A 214 -1.36 32.52 17.13
C ARG A 214 -2.71 31.92 17.55
N ALA A 215 -2.74 30.64 17.90
CA ALA A 215 -3.94 29.98 18.44
C ALA A 215 -4.38 30.60 19.77
N LYS A 216 -3.44 30.88 20.68
CA LYS A 216 -3.72 31.57 21.94
C LYS A 216 -4.31 32.97 21.72
N LYS A 217 -3.78 33.73 20.75
CA LYS A 217 -4.34 35.05 20.39
C LYS A 217 -5.80 34.97 19.92
N VAL A 218 -6.13 34.03 19.04
CA VAL A 218 -7.52 33.83 18.59
C VAL A 218 -8.44 33.48 19.75
N LEU A 219 -8.03 32.56 20.62
CA LEU A 219 -8.82 32.17 21.79
C LEU A 219 -9.01 33.33 22.78
N LEU A 220 -8.01 34.20 22.95
CA LEU A 220 -8.12 35.38 23.82
C LEU A 220 -9.13 36.39 23.30
N TYR A 221 -9.24 36.57 21.98
CA TYR A 221 -10.13 37.55 21.36
C TYR A 221 -11.53 37.00 21.03
N GLN A 222 -11.71 35.68 20.98
CA GLN A 222 -13.03 35.04 20.82
C GLN A 222 -13.85 34.94 22.12
N VAL A 223 -13.22 35.09 23.30
CA VAL A 223 -13.87 34.93 24.61
C VAL A 223 -14.43 36.26 25.18
N ARG A 224 -14.70 37.24 24.33
CA ARG A 224 -15.32 38.52 24.73
C ARG A 224 -16.62 38.81 24.00
#